data_AF-A0A0K8R8C7-F1
#
_entry.id   AF-A0A0K8R8C7-F1
#
_cell.length_a   1.000
_cell.length_b   1.000
_cell.length_c   1.000
_cell.angle_alpha   90.00
_cell.angle_beta   90.00
_cell.angle_gamma   90.00
#
_symmetry.space_group_name_H-M   'P 1'
#
loop_
_entity.id
_entity.type
_entity.pdbx_description
1 polymer ?
#
loop_
_entity_poly.entity_id
_entity_poly.type
_entity_poly.pdbx_seq_one_letter_code
_entity_poly.pdbx_strand_id
1 'polypeptide(L)'
;MLALLCVVAALIACSDAAKLSEQQRKERQAKSSTNAWLLFTDTHKYYLLYRSVKNDTAYGGFKQCVNMSLRQCWDLSLELWYYFYYQGIYTNEVFPVNHLWITMNSSGEQRDLVKFRYPYYADQVLLQLLFTDYETCFVLQQVDNEALQVWMIGSTNTTRINDTCHSTYNKTLNKTGNLSEIPKYYIYNETICGKKE
;
A
#
# COMPACT_ATOMS: atom_id res chain seq x y z
N MET A 1 -17.59 -49.47 -4.62
CA MET A 1 -17.36 -48.41 -3.62
C MET A 1 -16.60 -47.29 -4.31
N LEU A 2 -17.28 -46.21 -4.70
CA LEU A 2 -16.61 -44.99 -5.15
C LEU A 2 -16.22 -44.19 -3.90
N ALA A 3 -14.92 -44.11 -3.63
CA ALA A 3 -14.38 -43.20 -2.64
C ALA A 3 -14.49 -41.77 -3.19
N LEU A 4 -15.50 -41.01 -2.74
CA LEU A 4 -15.53 -39.57 -2.94
C LEU A 4 -14.38 -38.97 -2.13
N LEU A 5 -13.29 -38.64 -2.81
CA LEU A 5 -12.28 -37.72 -2.31
C LEU A 5 -12.94 -36.34 -2.19
N CYS A 6 -13.47 -36.04 -0.99
CA CYS A 6 -13.80 -34.67 -0.61
C CYS A 6 -12.48 -33.90 -0.55
N VAL A 7 -12.07 -33.32 -1.67
CA VAL A 7 -11.15 -32.20 -1.67
C VAL A 7 -11.92 -31.05 -1.04
N VAL A 8 -11.85 -30.96 0.29
CA VAL A 8 -12.23 -29.74 1.00
C VAL A 8 -11.25 -28.69 0.48
N ALA A 9 -11.71 -27.89 -0.48
CA ALA A 9 -11.08 -26.63 -0.79
C ALA A 9 -11.17 -25.81 0.50
N ALA A 10 -10.18 -25.96 1.38
CA ALA A 10 -9.98 -25.04 2.47
C ALA A 10 -9.87 -23.68 1.79
N LEU A 11 -10.88 -22.84 1.98
CA LEU A 11 -10.74 -21.41 1.81
C LEU A 11 -9.56 -21.06 2.72
N ILE A 12 -8.38 -20.92 2.14
CA ILE A 12 -7.17 -20.48 2.83
C ILE A 12 -7.43 -19.02 3.15
N ALA A 13 -8.23 -18.80 4.20
CA ALA A 13 -8.39 -17.52 4.82
C ALA A 13 -7.04 -17.14 5.44
N CYS A 14 -6.69 -15.87 5.35
CA CYS A 14 -5.53 -15.27 5.98
C CYS A 14 -5.19 -15.93 7.34
N SER A 15 -4.01 -16.52 7.44
CA SER A 15 -3.43 -17.14 8.63
C SER A 15 -2.61 -16.13 9.43
N ASP A 16 -2.62 -16.38 10.74
CA ASP A 16 -1.88 -15.80 11.87
C ASP A 16 -1.64 -14.28 11.96
N ALA A 17 -1.19 -13.56 10.93
CA ALA A 17 -1.08 -12.09 10.98
C ALA A 17 -2.46 -11.39 10.94
N ALA A 18 -3.40 -11.94 10.17
CA ALA A 18 -4.81 -11.53 10.22
C ALA A 18 -5.58 -12.16 11.39
N LYS A 19 -5.01 -13.18 12.05
CA LYS A 19 -5.58 -13.84 13.24
C LYS A 19 -4.92 -13.40 14.55
N LEU A 20 -4.01 -12.42 14.52
CA LEU A 20 -3.44 -11.88 15.75
C LEU A 20 -4.56 -11.28 16.59
N SER A 21 -4.51 -11.51 17.90
CA SER A 21 -5.30 -10.69 18.80
C SER A 21 -4.86 -9.23 18.67
N GLU A 22 -5.74 -8.30 19.00
CA GLU A 22 -5.42 -6.86 18.99
C GLU A 22 -4.15 -6.57 19.80
N GLN A 23 -3.98 -7.24 20.95
CA GLN A 23 -2.80 -7.11 21.80
C GLN A 23 -1.53 -7.59 21.10
N GLN A 24 -1.55 -8.78 20.48
CA GLN A 24 -0.40 -9.29 19.73
C GLN A 24 -0.05 -8.41 18.54
N ARG A 25 -1.06 -7.83 17.88
CA ARG A 25 -0.86 -6.88 16.79
C ARG A 25 -0.15 -5.63 17.28
N LYS A 26 -0.66 -4.99 18.35
CA LYS A 26 -0.05 -3.81 18.98
C LYS A 26 1.40 -4.06 19.42
N GLU A 27 1.68 -5.21 20.05
CA GLU A 27 3.04 -5.57 20.45
C GLU A 27 4.00 -5.72 19.27
N ARG A 28 3.54 -6.23 18.13
CA ARG A 28 4.36 -6.33 16.91
C ARG A 28 4.55 -4.98 16.24
N GLN A 29 3.52 -4.14 16.20
CA GLN A 29 3.59 -2.77 15.68
C GLN A 29 4.58 -1.91 16.49
N ALA A 30 4.62 -2.09 17.81
CA ALA A 30 5.59 -1.40 18.67
C ALA A 30 7.05 -1.83 18.43
N LYS A 31 7.29 -3.01 17.86
CA LYS A 31 8.64 -3.56 17.63
C LYS A 31 9.24 -3.19 16.29
N SER A 32 8.44 -2.72 15.35
CA SER A 32 8.89 -2.43 13.98
C SER A 32 8.00 -1.40 13.33
N SER A 33 8.60 -0.41 12.67
CA SER A 33 7.89 0.55 11.81
C SER A 33 7.99 0.21 10.32
N THR A 34 8.47 -0.99 9.97
CA THR A 34 8.71 -1.39 8.57
C THR A 34 8.17 -2.79 8.26
N ASN A 35 7.35 -3.37 9.13
CA ASN A 35 6.70 -4.64 8.88
C ASN A 35 5.56 -4.51 7.87
N ALA A 36 5.86 -4.73 6.59
CA ALA A 36 4.88 -4.57 5.51
C ALA A 36 3.81 -5.66 5.52
N TRP A 37 4.17 -6.87 5.97
CA TRP A 37 3.19 -7.96 6.13
C TRP A 37 2.12 -7.58 7.15
N LEU A 38 2.52 -7.02 8.29
CA LEU A 38 1.60 -6.56 9.33
C LEU A 38 0.72 -5.39 8.85
N LEU A 39 1.32 -4.46 8.10
CA LEU A 39 0.61 -3.34 7.48
C LEU A 39 -0.45 -3.85 6.50
N PHE A 40 -0.05 -4.58 5.46
CA PHE A 40 -0.95 -4.93 4.36
C PHE A 40 -1.88 -6.12 4.63
N THR A 41 -1.78 -6.79 5.78
CA THR A 41 -2.80 -7.75 6.23
C THR A 41 -3.92 -7.08 7.02
N ASP A 42 -3.83 -5.78 7.31
CA ASP A 42 -4.93 -5.04 7.89
C ASP A 42 -6.10 -4.85 6.91
N THR A 43 -7.29 -4.69 7.47
CA THR A 43 -8.54 -4.51 6.70
C THR A 43 -8.85 -3.05 6.36
N HIS A 44 -7.95 -2.13 6.74
CA HIS A 44 -8.07 -0.73 6.39
C HIS A 44 -8.05 -0.50 4.88
N LYS A 45 -8.76 0.55 4.45
CA LYS A 45 -8.59 1.14 3.12
C LYS A 45 -7.46 2.15 3.16
N TYR A 46 -6.59 2.09 2.16
CA TYR A 46 -5.43 2.98 2.04
C TYR A 46 -5.64 3.97 0.91
N TYR A 47 -5.26 5.22 1.14
CA TYR A 47 -5.43 6.31 0.17
C TYR A 47 -4.09 6.96 -0.12
N LEU A 48 -3.70 7.07 -1.40
CA LEU A 48 -2.46 7.73 -1.76
C LEU A 48 -2.61 9.24 -1.57
N LEU A 49 -1.92 9.82 -0.59
CA LEU A 49 -1.99 11.24 -0.29
C LEU A 49 -1.20 12.05 -1.33
N TYR A 50 0.10 11.81 -1.42
CA TYR A 50 0.99 12.44 -2.39
C TYR A 50 2.18 11.54 -2.74
N ARG A 51 2.85 11.87 -3.85
CA ARG A 51 4.06 11.17 -4.32
C ARG A 51 5.08 12.12 -4.95
N SER A 52 6.32 11.67 -5.12
CA SER A 52 7.42 12.48 -5.67
C SER A 52 7.48 12.58 -7.19
N VAL A 53 6.74 11.73 -7.91
CA VAL A 53 6.69 11.73 -9.37
C VAL A 53 5.30 12.09 -9.87
N LYS A 54 5.20 12.98 -10.86
CA LYS A 54 3.89 13.43 -11.35
C LYS A 54 3.14 12.31 -12.08
N ASN A 55 3.82 11.59 -12.95
CA ASN A 55 3.24 10.54 -13.77
C ASN A 55 3.68 9.17 -13.27
N ASP A 56 2.73 8.30 -12.93
CA ASP A 56 3.01 6.90 -12.65
C ASP A 56 3.06 6.13 -13.95
N THR A 57 4.13 5.41 -14.22
CA THR A 57 4.14 4.49 -15.37
C THR A 57 3.37 3.21 -15.05
N ALA A 58 3.27 2.80 -13.77
CA ALA A 58 2.74 1.49 -13.39
C ALA A 58 1.22 1.39 -13.51
N TYR A 59 0.49 2.50 -13.36
CA TYR A 59 -0.96 2.56 -13.57
C TYR A 59 -1.42 3.74 -14.42
N GLY A 60 -0.49 4.36 -15.15
CA GLY A 60 -0.76 5.28 -16.25
C GLY A 60 -0.98 6.75 -15.85
N GLY A 61 0.09 7.54 -15.87
CA GLY A 61 0.07 9.00 -15.78
C GLY A 61 -0.34 9.57 -14.42
N PHE A 62 -0.94 10.76 -14.44
CA PHE A 62 -1.50 11.41 -13.27
C PHE A 62 -2.97 10.96 -13.11
N LYS A 63 -3.25 10.16 -12.07
CA LYS A 63 -4.59 9.70 -11.69
C LYS A 63 -4.85 10.13 -10.26
N GLN A 64 -6.01 10.74 -10.01
CA GLN A 64 -6.40 11.22 -8.69
C GLN A 64 -7.15 10.14 -7.91
N CYS A 65 -7.32 10.35 -6.60
CA CYS A 65 -8.17 9.53 -5.73
C CYS A 65 -7.77 8.05 -5.70
N VAL A 66 -6.47 7.79 -5.86
CA VAL A 66 -5.89 6.45 -5.82
C VAL A 66 -6.08 5.86 -4.43
N ASN A 67 -6.68 4.68 -4.36
CA ASN A 67 -6.89 3.97 -3.12
C ASN A 67 -6.88 2.46 -3.32
N MET A 68 -6.66 1.72 -2.24
CA MET A 68 -6.62 0.27 -2.26
C MET A 68 -7.16 -0.33 -0.97
N SER A 69 -7.75 -1.51 -1.05
CA SER A 69 -8.25 -2.25 0.12
C SER A 69 -8.05 -3.75 -0.05
N LEU A 70 -7.69 -4.43 1.04
CA LEU A 70 -7.47 -5.86 1.04
C LEU A 70 -8.75 -6.60 0.64
N ARG A 71 -8.62 -7.55 -0.29
CA ARG A 71 -9.68 -8.47 -0.69
C ARG A 71 -9.44 -9.87 -0.14
N GLN A 72 -8.22 -10.36 -0.31
CA GLN A 72 -7.84 -11.72 0.08
C GLN A 72 -6.34 -11.80 0.34
N CYS A 73 -5.90 -12.74 1.18
CA CYS A 73 -4.50 -13.03 1.37
C CYS A 73 -4.18 -14.52 1.54
N TRP A 74 -2.92 -14.86 1.26
CA TRP A 74 -2.34 -16.20 1.36
C TRP A 74 -0.96 -16.10 2.03
N ASP A 75 -0.87 -16.45 3.31
CA ASP A 75 0.34 -16.17 4.12
C ASP A 75 1.45 -17.19 3.87
N LEU A 76 1.11 -18.40 3.40
CA LEU A 76 2.11 -19.38 2.99
C LEU A 76 2.94 -18.87 1.81
N SER A 77 2.32 -18.15 0.87
CA SER A 77 3.00 -17.55 -0.28
C SER A 77 3.38 -16.08 -0.07
N LEU A 78 2.96 -15.47 1.05
CA LEU A 78 3.11 -14.03 1.33
C LEU A 78 2.50 -13.14 0.24
N GLU A 79 1.34 -13.56 -0.26
CA GLU A 79 0.63 -12.89 -1.34
C GLU A 79 -0.68 -12.29 -0.85
N LEU A 80 -0.96 -11.08 -1.34
CA LEU A 80 -2.18 -10.34 -1.04
C LEU A 80 -2.83 -9.91 -2.34
N TRP A 81 -4.15 -9.99 -2.37
CA TRP A 81 -4.96 -9.47 -3.44
C TRP A 81 -5.77 -8.28 -2.93
N TYR A 82 -5.61 -7.15 -3.62
CA TYR A 82 -6.23 -5.88 -3.30
C TYR A 82 -7.19 -5.44 -4.40
N TYR A 83 -8.28 -4.81 -3.99
CA TYR A 83 -8.97 -3.88 -4.89
C TYR A 83 -8.13 -2.62 -5.05
N PHE A 84 -8.01 -2.12 -6.28
CA PHE A 84 -7.25 -0.91 -6.59
C PHE A 84 -8.11 0.04 -7.42
N TYR A 85 -8.27 1.26 -6.95
CA TYR A 85 -9.16 2.25 -7.53
C TYR A 85 -8.43 3.55 -7.79
N TYR A 86 -8.81 4.24 -8.86
CA TYR A 86 -8.44 5.62 -9.12
C TYR A 86 -9.51 6.32 -9.96
N GLN A 87 -9.53 7.65 -9.91
CA GLN A 87 -10.39 8.48 -10.76
C GLN A 87 -9.68 8.82 -12.06
N GLY A 88 -10.35 8.59 -13.19
CA GLY A 88 -9.89 9.02 -14.50
C GLY A 88 -10.04 10.53 -14.68
N ILE A 89 -8.99 11.17 -15.18
CA ILE A 89 -8.91 12.64 -15.34
C ILE A 89 -9.81 13.22 -16.44
N TYR A 90 -10.21 12.43 -17.45
CA TYR A 90 -11.01 12.92 -18.58
C TYR A 90 -12.50 12.59 -18.49
N THR A 91 -12.85 11.53 -17.77
CA THR A 91 -14.22 11.02 -17.73
C THR A 91 -14.89 11.22 -16.37
N ASN A 92 -14.15 11.59 -15.32
CA ASN A 92 -14.60 11.55 -13.92
C ASN A 92 -15.15 10.18 -13.47
N GLU A 93 -14.93 9.15 -14.30
CA GLU A 93 -15.27 7.77 -13.98
C GLU A 93 -14.24 7.25 -12.99
N VAL A 94 -14.74 6.50 -12.01
CA VAL A 94 -13.87 5.71 -11.14
C VAL A 94 -13.63 4.42 -11.89
N PHE A 95 -12.38 4.18 -12.29
CA PHE A 95 -12.01 2.93 -12.95
C PHE A 95 -11.69 1.90 -11.87
N PRO A 96 -12.51 0.85 -11.70
CA PRO A 96 -12.13 -0.28 -10.87
C PRO A 96 -11.05 -1.05 -11.61
N VAL A 97 -9.82 -0.94 -11.13
CA VAL A 97 -8.75 -1.80 -11.58
C VAL A 97 -8.80 -3.02 -10.67
N ASN A 98 -9.47 -4.08 -11.15
CA ASN A 98 -10.02 -5.14 -10.32
C ASN A 98 -9.00 -5.97 -9.51
N HIS A 99 -7.70 -5.78 -9.70
CA HIS A 99 -6.69 -6.53 -8.98
C HIS A 99 -5.32 -5.82 -8.93
N LEU A 100 -4.89 -5.45 -7.73
CA LEU A 100 -3.49 -5.24 -7.40
C LEU A 100 -3.01 -6.47 -6.63
N TRP A 101 -1.93 -7.08 -7.09
CA TRP A 101 -1.26 -8.14 -6.33
C TRP A 101 -0.08 -7.54 -5.57
N ILE A 102 0.00 -7.83 -4.28
CA ILE A 102 1.13 -7.44 -3.44
C ILE A 102 1.79 -8.72 -2.93
N THR A 103 3.06 -8.90 -3.23
CA THR A 103 3.86 -10.02 -2.74
C THR A 103 4.99 -9.48 -1.87
N MET A 104 5.18 -10.06 -0.69
CA MET A 104 6.29 -9.67 0.19
C MET A 104 7.52 -10.53 -0.08
N ASN A 105 8.70 -9.93 0.07
CA ASN A 105 9.91 -10.72 0.11
C ASN A 105 9.94 -11.56 1.40
N SER A 106 10.27 -12.84 1.28
CA SER A 106 10.35 -13.77 2.41
C SER A 106 11.65 -13.61 3.21
N SER A 107 12.65 -12.91 2.68
CA SER A 107 13.92 -12.67 3.36
C SER A 107 13.85 -11.48 4.34
N GLY A 108 14.32 -11.70 5.57
CA GLY A 108 14.42 -10.69 6.63
C GLY A 108 13.20 -10.65 7.58
N GLU A 109 13.46 -10.39 8.86
CA GLU A 109 12.40 -10.30 9.90
C GLU A 109 11.42 -9.15 9.64
N GLN A 110 11.88 -8.08 8.98
CA GLN A 110 11.11 -6.86 8.78
C GLN A 110 10.22 -6.90 7.55
N ARG A 111 10.48 -7.76 6.55
CA ARG A 111 9.65 -7.89 5.32
C ARG A 111 9.28 -6.52 4.71
N ASP A 112 10.23 -5.60 4.66
CA ASP A 112 10.05 -4.22 4.23
C ASP A 112 10.01 -4.08 2.71
N LEU A 113 10.52 -5.07 1.97
CA LEU A 113 10.45 -5.13 0.51
C LEU A 113 9.17 -5.81 0.03
N VAL A 114 8.43 -5.08 -0.81
CA VAL A 114 7.13 -5.48 -1.35
C VAL A 114 7.09 -5.29 -2.86
N LYS A 115 6.40 -6.18 -3.56
CA LYS A 115 6.24 -6.14 -5.01
C LYS A 115 4.79 -5.89 -5.36
N PHE A 116 4.53 -4.78 -6.04
CA PHE A 116 3.20 -4.43 -6.52
C PHE A 116 3.09 -4.81 -7.99
N ARG A 117 2.12 -5.66 -8.33
CA ARG A 117 1.82 -6.03 -9.72
C ARG A 117 0.46 -5.46 -10.10
N TYR A 118 0.50 -4.43 -10.92
CA TYR A 118 -0.68 -3.78 -11.50
C TYR A 118 -1.20 -4.58 -12.71
N PRO A 119 -2.51 -4.52 -13.02
CA PRO A 119 -3.11 -5.49 -13.93
C PRO A 119 -3.12 -5.11 -15.40
N TYR A 120 -2.89 -3.83 -15.76
CA TYR A 120 -2.98 -3.37 -17.15
C TYR A 120 -1.64 -3.02 -17.79
N TYR A 121 -0.62 -2.67 -16.99
CA TYR A 121 0.67 -2.22 -17.50
C TYR A 121 1.83 -3.16 -17.15
N ALA A 122 1.53 -4.32 -16.55
CA ALA A 122 2.42 -5.46 -16.29
C ALA A 122 3.73 -5.19 -15.53
N ASP A 123 4.09 -3.93 -15.27
CA ASP A 123 5.27 -3.58 -14.51
C ASP A 123 5.08 -4.00 -13.04
N GLN A 124 5.96 -4.90 -12.62
CA GLN A 124 6.13 -5.23 -11.21
C GLN A 124 6.97 -4.12 -10.60
N VAL A 125 6.37 -3.33 -9.73
CA VAL A 125 7.07 -2.26 -9.01
C VAL A 125 7.59 -2.82 -7.71
N LEU A 126 8.91 -2.85 -7.55
CA LEU A 126 9.55 -3.17 -6.28
C LEU A 126 9.58 -1.92 -5.40
N LEU A 127 9.03 -2.05 -4.20
CA LEU A 127 8.85 -0.97 -3.23
C LEU A 127 9.48 -1.39 -1.90
N GLN A 128 10.03 -0.42 -1.19
CA GLN A 128 10.48 -0.56 0.20
C GLN A 128 9.57 0.26 1.11
N LEU A 129 9.09 -0.35 2.20
CA LEU A 129 8.41 0.32 3.29
C LEU A 129 9.44 1.02 4.18
N LEU A 130 9.49 2.34 4.12
CA LEU A 130 10.42 3.14 4.90
C LEU A 130 9.93 3.41 6.32
N PHE A 131 8.62 3.58 6.48
CA PHE A 131 7.99 3.85 7.76
C PHE A 131 6.48 3.58 7.68
N THR A 132 5.89 3.13 8.78
CA THR A 132 4.45 3.15 9.05
C THR A 132 4.25 3.33 10.55
N ASP A 133 3.22 4.08 10.93
CA ASP A 133 2.72 4.11 12.30
C ASP A 133 1.57 3.12 12.53
N TYR A 134 1.16 2.41 11.47
CA TYR A 134 0.03 1.48 11.40
C TYR A 134 -1.35 2.06 11.69
N GLU A 135 -1.46 3.36 11.94
CA GLU A 135 -2.70 4.01 12.36
C GLU A 135 -3.14 5.08 11.38
N THR A 136 -2.21 5.94 10.95
CA THR A 136 -2.54 7.13 10.17
C THR A 136 -1.89 7.11 8.80
N CYS A 137 -0.67 6.56 8.67
CA CYS A 137 0.06 6.63 7.42
C CYS A 137 1.21 5.64 7.28
N PHE A 138 1.67 5.50 6.03
CA PHE A 138 2.91 4.82 5.70
C PHE A 138 3.62 5.46 4.51
N VAL A 139 4.92 5.20 4.40
CA VAL A 139 5.81 5.74 3.37
C VAL A 139 6.45 4.61 2.58
N LEU A 140 6.22 4.59 1.27
CA LEU A 140 6.87 3.67 0.34
C LEU A 140 7.90 4.39 -0.51
N GLN A 141 8.96 3.69 -0.88
CA GLN A 141 9.94 4.10 -1.88
C GLN A 141 10.03 3.05 -2.98
N GLN A 142 9.98 3.46 -4.25
CA GLN A 142 10.30 2.58 -5.37
C GLN A 142 11.81 2.33 -5.40
N VAL A 143 12.22 1.07 -5.52
CA VAL A 143 13.64 0.71 -5.49
C VAL A 143 14.38 1.21 -6.74
N ASP A 144 13.74 1.18 -7.90
CA ASP A 144 14.43 1.42 -9.18
C ASP A 144 14.72 2.90 -9.46
N ASN A 145 13.86 3.81 -9.01
CA ASN A 145 13.93 5.24 -9.31
C ASN A 145 13.81 6.14 -8.07
N GLU A 146 13.81 5.53 -6.88
CA GLU A 146 13.69 6.20 -5.58
C GLU A 146 12.41 7.03 -5.39
N ALA A 147 11.39 6.84 -6.24
CA ALA A 147 10.14 7.59 -6.13
C ALA A 147 9.41 7.28 -4.82
N LEU A 148 9.02 8.32 -4.10
CA LEU A 148 8.41 8.23 -2.78
C LEU A 148 6.90 8.42 -2.85
N GLN A 149 6.20 7.74 -1.95
CA GLN A 149 4.74 7.80 -1.81
C GLN A 149 4.39 7.87 -0.33
N VAL A 150 3.44 8.74 0.02
CA VAL A 150 2.82 8.77 1.35
C VAL A 150 1.37 8.39 1.23
N TRP A 151 0.96 7.39 2.00
CA TRP A 151 -0.38 6.83 2.01
C TRP A 151 -1.03 7.05 3.36
N MET A 152 -2.35 7.28 3.36
CA MET A 152 -3.18 7.39 4.55
C MET A 152 -3.84 6.05 4.87
N ILE A 153 -4.03 5.76 6.15
CA ILE A 153 -4.62 4.52 6.65
C ILE A 153 -6.02 4.81 7.21
N GLY A 154 -7.04 4.14 6.66
CA GLY A 154 -8.40 4.09 7.20
C GLY A 154 -9.22 5.39 7.11
N SER A 155 -8.58 6.55 7.22
CA SER A 155 -9.20 7.88 7.18
C SER A 155 -8.65 8.71 6.03
N THR A 156 -9.50 9.59 5.50
CA THR A 156 -9.14 10.59 4.49
C THR A 156 -8.80 11.96 5.11
N ASN A 157 -8.85 12.08 6.44
CA ASN A 157 -8.52 13.31 7.13
C ASN A 157 -7.00 13.55 7.13
N THR A 158 -6.57 14.43 6.22
CA THR A 158 -5.15 14.76 6.00
C THR A 158 -4.48 15.46 7.19
N THR A 159 -5.24 16.00 8.14
CA THR A 159 -4.70 16.70 9.33
C THR A 159 -4.23 15.74 10.42
N ARG A 160 -4.60 14.47 10.35
CA ARG A 160 -4.25 13.44 11.36
C ARG A 160 -3.00 12.65 11.01
N ILE A 161 -2.36 12.96 9.89
CA ILE A 161 -1.20 12.22 9.40
C ILE A 161 -0.02 12.46 10.33
N ASN A 162 0.59 11.36 10.80
CA ASN A 162 1.76 11.43 11.67
C ASN A 162 2.92 12.14 10.96
N ASP A 163 3.48 13.15 11.62
CA ASP A 163 4.61 13.95 11.13
C ASP A 163 5.84 13.10 10.78
N THR A 164 5.96 11.89 11.34
CA THR A 164 7.01 10.94 11.01
C THR A 164 6.93 10.47 9.55
N CYS A 165 5.73 10.35 8.97
CA CYS A 165 5.59 10.06 7.54
C CYS A 165 6.08 11.23 6.68
N HIS A 166 5.74 12.46 7.05
CA HIS A 166 6.21 13.65 6.35
C HIS A 166 7.73 13.82 6.45
N SER A 167 8.29 13.60 7.64
CA SER A 167 9.73 13.70 7.85
C SER A 167 10.50 12.55 7.21
N THR A 168 9.98 11.31 7.22
CA THR A 168 10.59 10.17 6.49
C THR A 168 10.64 10.45 5.00
N TYR A 169 9.55 10.95 4.42
CA TYR A 169 9.52 11.38 3.01
C TYR A 169 10.59 12.44 2.71
N ASN A 170 10.73 13.44 3.57
CA ASN A 170 11.73 14.50 3.37
C ASN A 170 13.16 14.02 3.63
N LYS A 171 13.43 13.16 4.61
CA LYS A 171 14.79 12.72 4.98
C LYS A 171 15.52 11.98 3.85
N THR A 172 14.79 11.31 2.97
CA THR A 172 15.36 10.64 1.79
C THR A 172 16.04 11.63 0.81
N LEU A 173 15.77 12.94 0.91
CA LEU A 173 16.52 14.02 0.22
C LEU A 173 18.02 14.04 0.52
N ASN A 174 18.39 13.72 1.76
CA ASN A 174 19.74 14.02 2.26
C ASN A 174 20.81 13.07 1.70
N LYS A 175 20.44 12.08 0.88
CA LYS A 175 21.39 11.16 0.22
C LYS A 175 21.77 11.59 -1.20
N THR A 176 20.95 12.39 -1.89
CA THR A 176 21.13 12.72 -3.33
C THR A 176 21.60 14.15 -3.60
N GLY A 177 21.77 14.97 -2.56
CA GLY A 177 22.65 16.15 -2.59
C GLY A 177 22.29 17.32 -3.52
N ASN A 178 21.12 17.31 -4.19
CA ASN A 178 20.90 18.29 -5.28
C ASN A 178 19.46 18.81 -5.47
N LEU A 179 18.54 18.57 -4.53
CA LEU A 179 17.21 19.17 -4.56
C LEU A 179 16.89 19.88 -3.25
N SER A 180 16.41 21.12 -3.35
CA SER A 180 16.01 21.94 -2.21
C SER A 180 14.81 21.33 -1.48
N GLU A 181 13.92 20.65 -2.21
CA GLU A 181 12.73 19.95 -1.71
C GLU A 181 12.33 18.81 -2.67
N ILE A 182 11.87 17.65 -2.17
CA ILE A 182 11.22 16.63 -3.02
C ILE A 182 9.83 17.17 -3.41
N PRO A 183 9.50 17.25 -4.71
CA PRO A 183 8.19 17.69 -5.15
C PRO A 183 7.07 16.83 -4.55
N LYS A 184 6.01 17.45 -4.02
CA LYS A 184 4.81 16.73 -3.56
C LYS A 184 3.68 16.88 -4.57
N TYR A 185 3.44 15.84 -5.34
CA TYR A 185 2.26 15.77 -6.21
C TYR A 185 1.10 15.14 -5.44
N TYR A 186 0.15 15.97 -5.01
CA TYR A 186 -1.03 15.52 -4.28
C TYR A 186 -1.97 14.73 -5.20
N ILE A 187 -2.24 13.50 -4.78
CA ILE A 187 -3.11 12.54 -5.48
C ILE A 187 -4.49 12.50 -4.83
N TYR A 188 -4.54 12.58 -3.49
CA TYR A 188 -5.78 12.77 -2.76
C TYR A 188 -6.05 14.26 -2.54
N ASN A 189 -7.28 14.69 -2.82
CA ASN A 189 -7.78 16.01 -2.50
C ASN A 189 -9.24 15.86 -2.05
N GLU A 190 -9.59 16.35 -0.86
CA GLU A 190 -10.93 16.16 -0.29
C GLU A 190 -12.05 16.74 -1.18
N THR A 191 -11.82 17.89 -1.83
CA THR A 191 -12.81 18.51 -2.71
C THR A 191 -13.07 17.71 -3.98
N ILE A 192 -12.09 16.93 -4.44
CA ILE A 192 -12.19 16.11 -5.66
C ILE A 192 -12.63 14.68 -5.31
N CYS A 193 -11.97 14.07 -4.33
CA CYS A 193 -12.12 12.67 -3.96
C CYS A 193 -13.20 12.41 -2.92
N GLY A 194 -13.53 13.38 -2.07
CA GLY A 194 -14.54 13.25 -1.01
C GLY A 194 -15.98 13.42 -1.49
N LYS A 195 -16.20 13.76 -2.77
CA LYS A 195 -17.55 13.95 -3.34
C LYS A 195 -18.30 12.65 -3.67
N LYS A 196 -17.79 11.49 -3.25
CA LYS A 196 -18.42 10.18 -3.49
C LYS A 196 -18.34 9.32 -2.23
N GLU A 197 -19.26 9.58 -1.31
CA GLU A 197 -19.82 8.58 -0.41
C GLU A 197 -21.35 8.59 -0.58
#